data_AF-A0A924APA5-F1
#
_entry.id   AF-A0A924APA5-F1
#
_cell.length_a   1.000
_cell.length_b   1.000
_cell.length_c   1.000
_cell.angle_alpha   90.00
_cell.angle_beta   90.00
_cell.angle_gamma   90.00
#
_symmetry.space_group_name_H-M   'P 1'
#
loop_
_entity.id
_entity.type
_entity.pdbx_description
1 polymer ?
#
loop_
_entity_poly.entity_id
_entity_poly.type
_entity_poly.pdbx_seq_one_letter_code
_entity_poly.pdbx_strand_id
1 'polypeptide(L)'
;MKQWIGRWLIGVSAIHTVFAAVVFKETLTTIIKRGVFDTIGEDPMLGAVAWFVLFGLVLFISGLAIAELEKSPSRPLPKSLGWSLLALGIVGVALMPASGLWLAFPPALAVLFRKAAATSAPPAA
;
A
#
# COMPACT_ATOMS: atom_id res chain seq x y z
N MET A 1 -4.10 15.45 14.74
CA MET A 1 -3.53 14.09 14.86
C MET A 1 -2.40 13.95 13.84
N LYS A 2 -1.33 13.21 14.12
CA LYS A 2 -0.24 13.01 13.14
C LYS A 2 -0.77 12.18 11.97
N GLN A 3 -0.93 12.81 10.81
CA GLN A 3 -1.36 12.20 9.54
C GLN A 3 -0.12 11.61 8.86
N TRP A 4 0.24 10.37 9.20
CA TRP A 4 1.50 9.78 8.74
C TRP A 4 1.32 8.41 8.12
N ILE A 5 0.25 7.67 8.44
CA ILE A 5 0.04 6.31 7.95
C ILE A 5 -0.19 6.34 6.44
N GLY A 6 -1.05 7.24 5.95
CA GLY A 6 -1.28 7.42 4.53
C GLY A 6 -0.04 7.92 3.80
N ARG A 7 0.66 8.91 4.38
CA ARG A 7 1.92 9.46 3.82
C ARG A 7 3.03 8.41 3.75
N TRP A 8 3.10 7.51 4.72
CA TRP A 8 4.04 6.39 4.73
C TRP A 8 3.76 5.44 3.57
N LEU A 9 2.51 5.02 3.38
CA LEU A 9 2.13 4.13 2.28
C LEU A 9 2.36 4.77 0.91
N ILE A 10 2.09 6.08 0.79
CA ILE A 10 2.46 6.86 -0.39
C ILE A 10 3.97 6.81 -0.63
N GLY A 11 4.80 7.07 0.39
CA GLY A 11 6.25 6.99 0.27
C GLY A 11 6.75 5.61 -0.17
N VAL A 12 6.22 4.54 0.44
CA VAL A 12 6.56 3.16 0.09
C VAL A 12 6.17 2.85 -1.37
N SER A 13 4.96 3.23 -1.79
CA SER A 13 4.50 3.02 -3.17
C SER A 13 5.34 3.78 -4.21
N ALA A 14 5.80 4.99 -3.88
CA ALA A 14 6.67 5.77 -4.75
C ALA A 14 8.03 5.09 -4.91
N ILE A 15 8.64 4.66 -3.81
CA ILE A 15 9.92 3.91 -3.82
C ILE A 15 9.77 2.61 -4.62
N HIS A 16 8.71 1.84 -4.37
CA HIS A 16 8.40 0.58 -5.07
C HIS A 16 8.25 0.78 -6.59
N THR A 17 7.53 1.83 -6.99
CA THR A 17 7.29 2.13 -8.42
C THR A 17 8.56 2.63 -9.10
N VAL A 18 9.35 3.49 -8.44
CA VAL A 18 10.64 3.95 -8.96
C VAL A 18 11.62 2.78 -9.07
N PHE A 19 11.66 1.90 -8.07
CA PHE A 19 12.45 0.68 -8.12
C PHE A 19 12.06 -0.17 -9.33
N ALA A 20 10.77 -0.36 -9.59
CA ALA A 20 10.28 -1.08 -10.77
C ALA A 20 10.79 -0.44 -12.07
N ALA A 21 10.70 0.89 -12.18
CA ALA A 21 11.09 1.64 -13.37
C ALA A 21 12.59 1.53 -13.67
N VAL A 22 13.43 1.45 -12.64
CA VAL A 22 14.89 1.32 -12.78
C VAL A 22 15.29 -0.13 -13.06
N VAL A 23 14.79 -1.08 -12.27
CA VAL A 23 15.22 -2.48 -12.30
C VAL A 23 14.62 -3.25 -13.49
N PHE A 24 13.36 -2.98 -13.84
CA PHE A 24 12.66 -3.65 -14.94
C PHE A 24 12.56 -2.77 -16.19
N LYS A 25 13.49 -1.82 -16.36
CA LYS A 25 13.49 -0.85 -17.46
C LYS A 25 13.31 -1.52 -18.83
N GLU A 26 14.09 -2.56 -19.12
CA GLU A 26 14.03 -3.26 -20.41
C GLU A 26 12.67 -3.92 -20.64
N THR A 27 12.15 -4.61 -19.62
CA THR A 27 10.84 -5.25 -19.64
C THR A 27 9.71 -4.23 -19.84
N LEU A 28 9.75 -3.11 -19.13
CA LEU A 28 8.76 -2.04 -19.25
C LEU A 28 8.83 -1.35 -20.63
N THR A 29 10.03 -1.11 -21.16
CA THR A 29 10.16 -0.56 -22.52
C THR A 29 9.65 -1.53 -23.58
N THR A 30 9.79 -2.84 -23.35
CA THR A 30 9.24 -3.88 -24.23
C THR A 30 7.73 -3.84 -24.24
N ILE A 31 7.09 -3.72 -23.06
CA ILE A 31 5.64 -3.54 -22.94
C ILE A 31 5.23 -2.30 -23.73
N ILE A 32 5.83 -1.13 -23.46
CA ILE A 32 5.48 0.12 -24.14
C ILE A 32 5.62 0.01 -25.68
N LYS A 33 6.69 -0.63 -26.18
CA LYS A 33 6.93 -0.79 -27.62
C LYS A 33 5.94 -1.72 -28.31
N ARG A 34 5.46 -2.76 -27.60
CA ARG A 34 4.47 -3.70 -28.12
C ARG A 34 3.04 -3.14 -28.11
N GLY A 35 2.82 -2.02 -27.40
CA GLY A 35 1.52 -1.37 -27.27
C GLY A 35 0.99 -1.49 -25.84
N VAL A 36 -0.30 -1.20 -25.65
CA VAL A 36 -0.97 -1.30 -24.33
C VAL A 36 -2.11 -2.31 -24.30
N PHE A 37 -2.61 -2.74 -25.45
CA PHE A 37 -3.68 -3.73 -25.55
C PHE A 37 -3.08 -5.13 -25.74
N ASP A 38 -3.55 -6.08 -24.93
CA ASP A 38 -3.14 -7.49 -24.94
C ASP A 38 -1.61 -7.72 -25.05
N THR A 39 -0.84 -6.81 -24.47
CA THR A 39 0.60 -6.72 -24.70
C THR A 39 1.41 -7.72 -23.87
N ILE A 40 0.84 -8.11 -22.72
CA ILE A 40 1.43 -9.09 -21.82
C ILE A 40 1.30 -10.50 -22.42
N GLY A 41 0.15 -10.80 -23.05
CA GLY A 41 -0.18 -12.13 -23.55
C GLY A 41 0.01 -13.20 -22.46
N GLU A 42 0.68 -14.30 -22.83
CA GLU A 42 1.00 -15.40 -21.91
C GLU A 42 2.41 -15.33 -21.32
N ASP A 43 3.14 -14.22 -21.51
CA ASP A 43 4.51 -14.08 -21.00
C ASP A 43 4.52 -13.86 -19.48
N PRO A 44 5.01 -14.84 -18.68
CA PRO A 44 4.95 -14.74 -17.22
C PRO A 44 5.82 -13.61 -16.65
N MET A 45 6.92 -13.27 -17.32
CA MET A 45 7.83 -12.21 -16.86
C MET A 45 7.22 -10.83 -17.10
N LEU A 46 6.63 -10.61 -18.29
CA LEU A 46 5.88 -9.37 -18.56
C LEU A 46 4.71 -9.23 -17.58
N GLY A 47 3.99 -10.32 -17.33
CA GLY A 47 2.87 -10.36 -16.40
C GLY A 47 3.28 -10.01 -14.97
N ALA A 48 4.37 -10.59 -14.47
CA ALA A 48 4.88 -10.32 -13.14
C ALA A 48 5.31 -8.85 -12.98
N VAL A 49 6.04 -8.28 -13.94
CA VAL A 49 6.48 -6.88 -13.91
C VAL A 49 5.28 -5.93 -14.00
N ALA A 50 4.29 -6.22 -14.84
CA ALA A 50 3.06 -5.44 -14.92
C ALA A 50 2.32 -5.45 -13.58
N TRP A 51 2.14 -6.62 -12.96
CA TRP A 51 1.53 -6.74 -11.64
C TRP A 51 2.32 -5.99 -10.57
N PHE A 52 3.65 -6.03 -10.62
CA PHE A 52 4.51 -5.33 -9.68
C PHE A 52 4.30 -3.81 -9.74
N VAL A 53 4.18 -3.23 -10.94
CA VAL A 53 3.89 -1.80 -11.12
C VAL A 53 2.46 -1.46 -10.70
N LEU A 54 1.48 -2.25 -11.13
CA LEU A 54 0.07 -2.03 -10.78
C LEU A 54 -0.16 -2.11 -9.26
N PHE A 55 0.50 -3.04 -8.58
CA PHE A 55 0.48 -3.13 -7.13
C PHE A 55 0.99 -1.84 -6.47
N GLY A 56 2.08 -1.26 -7.00
CA GLY A 56 2.57 0.05 -6.56
C GLY A 56 1.52 1.15 -6.69
N LEU A 57 0.80 1.21 -7.81
CA LEU A 57 -0.27 2.18 -8.03
C LEU A 57 -1.47 1.97 -7.09
N VAL A 58 -1.91 0.73 -6.90
CA VAL A 58 -2.99 0.40 -5.94
C VAL A 58 -2.59 0.81 -4.52
N LEU A 59 -1.33 0.58 -4.14
CA LEU A 59 -0.80 0.99 -2.84
C LEU A 59 -0.76 2.52 -2.69
N PHE A 60 -0.38 3.24 -3.74
CA PHE A 60 -0.40 4.71 -3.77
C PHE A 60 -1.82 5.27 -3.57
N ILE A 61 -2.79 4.76 -4.34
CA ILE A 61 -4.20 5.15 -4.24
C ILE A 61 -4.75 4.86 -2.83
N SER A 62 -4.42 3.69 -2.29
CA SER A 62 -4.79 3.31 -0.92
C SER A 62 -4.19 4.27 0.10
N GLY A 63 -2.92 4.65 -0.08
CA GLY A 63 -2.24 5.63 0.75
C GLY A 63 -2.90 7.02 0.70
N LEU A 64 -3.33 7.48 -0.48
CA LEU A 64 -4.11 8.72 -0.63
C LEU A 64 -5.44 8.65 0.11
N ALA A 65 -6.19 7.55 -0.06
CA ALA A 65 -7.46 7.34 0.64
C ALA A 65 -7.27 7.34 2.16
N ILE A 66 -6.24 6.66 2.67
CA ILE A 66 -5.93 6.63 4.11
C ILE A 66 -5.50 8.01 4.61
N ALA A 67 -4.70 8.75 3.84
CA ALA A 67 -4.29 10.10 4.20
C ALA A 67 -5.51 11.04 4.32
N GLU A 68 -6.52 10.88 3.46
CA GLU A 68 -7.77 11.62 3.55
C GLU A 68 -8.59 11.21 4.79
N LEU A 69 -8.70 9.90 5.06
CA LEU A 69 -9.37 9.41 6.27
C LEU A 69 -8.69 9.91 7.55
N GLU A 70 -7.36 10.01 7.59
CA GLU A 70 -6.61 10.54 8.73
C GLU A 70 -6.91 12.01 9.05
N LYS A 71 -7.45 12.78 8.09
CA LYS A 71 -7.86 14.17 8.32
C LYS A 71 -9.11 14.29 9.19
N SER A 72 -9.94 13.25 9.26
CA SER A 72 -11.20 13.24 10.01
C SER A 72 -11.00 12.80 11.47
N PRO A 73 -11.08 13.71 12.47
CA PRO A 73 -10.81 13.34 13.86
C PRO A 73 -11.87 12.45 14.49
N SER A 74 -13.11 12.56 14.01
CA SER A 74 -14.27 11.81 14.46
C SER A 74 -14.33 10.38 13.92
N ARG A 75 -13.53 10.04 12.89
CA ARG A 75 -13.55 8.73 12.25
C ARG A 75 -12.17 8.07 12.32
N PRO A 76 -11.89 7.29 13.37
CA PRO A 76 -10.62 6.55 13.44
C PRO A 76 -10.53 5.54 12.28
N LEU A 77 -9.31 5.25 11.85
CA LEU A 77 -9.07 4.19 10.86
C LEU A 77 -9.59 2.85 11.42
N PRO A 78 -10.29 2.05 10.60
CA PRO A 78 -10.86 0.80 11.05
C PRO A 78 -9.75 -0.20 11.38
N LYS A 79 -9.90 -0.97 12.48
CA LYS A 79 -8.92 -2.01 12.86
C LYS A 79 -8.76 -3.10 11.80
N SER A 80 -9.79 -3.34 10.98
CA SER A 80 -9.71 -4.27 9.85
C SER A 80 -8.57 -3.90 8.90
N LEU A 81 -8.35 -2.61 8.62
CA LEU A 81 -7.22 -2.15 7.81
C LEU A 81 -5.87 -2.56 8.42
N GLY A 82 -5.72 -2.40 9.74
CA GLY A 82 -4.50 -2.81 10.45
C GLY A 82 -4.25 -4.31 10.36
N TRP A 83 -5.28 -5.12 10.58
CA TRP A 83 -5.19 -6.58 10.46
C TRP A 83 -4.92 -7.03 9.02
N SER A 84 -5.56 -6.40 8.02
CA SER A 84 -5.32 -6.70 6.61
C SER A 84 -3.88 -6.39 6.19
N LEU A 85 -3.34 -5.24 6.59
CA LEU A 85 -1.94 -4.88 6.32
C LEU A 85 -0.97 -5.83 7.02
N LEU A 86 -1.26 -6.23 8.27
CA LEU A 86 -0.44 -7.17 9.01
C LEU A 86 -0.43 -8.55 8.35
N ALA A 87 -1.60 -9.07 8.00
CA ALA A 87 -1.74 -10.36 7.32
C ALA A 87 -1.03 -10.35 5.96
N LEU A 88 -1.22 -9.29 5.16
CA LEU A 88 -0.52 -9.12 3.88
C LEU A 88 1.00 -9.09 4.08
N GLY A 89 1.49 -8.36 5.07
CA GLY A 89 2.92 -8.29 5.40
C GLY A 89 3.48 -9.64 5.83
N ILE A 90 2.78 -10.39 6.68
CA ILE A 90 3.23 -11.72 7.16
C ILE A 90 3.28 -12.71 6.00
N VAL A 91 2.19 -12.84 5.23
CA VAL A 91 2.14 -13.74 4.06
C VAL A 91 3.19 -13.32 3.04
N GLY A 92 3.32 -12.03 2.78
CA GLY A 92 4.31 -11.46 1.87
C GLY A 92 5.75 -11.78 2.26
N VAL A 93 6.11 -11.62 3.54
CA VAL A 93 7.45 -11.94 4.04
C VAL A 93 7.71 -13.44 4.05
N ALA A 94 6.70 -14.26 4.38
CA ALA A 94 6.82 -15.72 4.36
C ALA A 94 7.05 -16.27 2.94
N LEU A 95 6.35 -15.72 1.94
CA LEU A 95 6.49 -16.13 0.54
C LEU A 95 7.68 -15.48 -0.16
N MET A 96 7.96 -14.21 0.15
CA MET A 96 8.93 -13.37 -0.57
C MET A 96 9.62 -12.38 0.38
N PRO A 97 10.58 -12.82 1.21
CA PRO A 97 11.21 -11.96 2.21
C PRO A 97 11.97 -10.77 1.60
N ALA A 98 12.48 -10.91 0.37
CA ALA A 98 13.17 -9.85 -0.35
C ALA A 98 12.25 -8.75 -0.95
N SER A 99 10.92 -8.92 -0.90
CA SER A 99 9.96 -8.04 -1.60
C SER A 99 9.76 -6.65 -0.98
N GLY A 100 10.18 -6.44 0.27
CA GLY A 100 9.89 -5.19 1.00
C GLY A 100 8.52 -5.13 1.66
N LEU A 101 7.68 -6.18 1.57
CA LEU A 101 6.33 -6.21 2.17
C LEU A 101 6.33 -6.04 3.71
N TRP A 102 7.47 -6.25 4.37
CA TRP A 102 7.66 -5.92 5.79
C TRP A 102 7.47 -4.42 6.10
N LEU A 103 7.56 -3.52 5.10
CA LEU A 103 7.24 -2.09 5.24
C LEU A 103 5.75 -1.81 5.52
N ALA A 104 4.89 -2.82 5.42
CA ALA A 104 3.49 -2.75 5.86
C ALA A 104 3.32 -2.86 7.38
N PHE A 105 4.33 -3.36 8.12
CA PHE A 105 4.21 -3.53 9.58
C PHE A 105 4.08 -2.21 10.35
N PRO A 106 4.90 -1.16 10.08
CA PRO A 106 4.72 0.11 10.77
C PRO A 106 3.30 0.70 10.68
N PRO A 107 2.68 0.85 9.48
CA PRO A 107 1.32 1.36 9.39
C PRO A 107 0.29 0.37 9.97
N ALA A 108 0.49 -0.95 9.84
CA ALA A 108 -0.41 -1.94 10.43
C ALA A 108 -0.48 -1.81 11.96
N LEU A 109 0.68 -1.82 12.62
CA LEU A 109 0.78 -1.69 14.08
C LEU A 109 0.26 -0.32 14.55
N ALA A 110 0.52 0.74 13.78
CA ALA A 110 0.01 2.06 14.08
C ALA A 110 -1.52 2.13 14.07
N VAL A 111 -2.18 1.44 13.13
CA VAL A 111 -3.65 1.34 13.10
C VAL A 111 -4.15 0.51 14.29
N LEU A 112 -3.51 -0.62 14.60
CA LEU A 112 -3.95 -1.54 15.66
C LEU A 112 -3.79 -0.98 17.08
N PHE A 113 -2.69 -0.27 17.35
CA PHE A 113 -2.41 0.32 18.66
C PHE A 113 -2.98 1.73 18.83
N ARG A 114 -3.66 2.27 17.82
CA ARG A 114 -4.35 3.55 17.93
C ARG A 114 -5.47 3.44 18.97
N LYS A 115 -5.38 4.22 20.05
CA LYS A 115 -6.48 4.38 20.98
C LYS A 115 -7.65 5.04 20.25
N ALA A 116 -8.84 4.45 20.36
CA ALA A 116 -10.06 5.13 19.96
C ALA A 116 -10.15 6.41 20.81
N ALA A 117 -10.38 7.57 20.17
CA ALA A 117 -10.65 8.79 20.91
C ALA A 117 -11.89 8.51 21.78
N ALA A 118 -11.73 8.60 23.09
CA ALA A 118 -12.82 8.35 24.02
C ALA A 118 -13.99 9.26 23.61
N THR A 119 -15.11 8.65 23.27
CA THR A 119 -16.38 9.36 23.12
C THR A 119 -16.66 10.00 24.47
N SER A 120 -16.40 11.29 24.61
CA SER A 120 -16.87 12.05 25.76
C SER A 120 -18.40 12.03 25.69
N ALA A 121 -19.01 11.11 26.43
CA ALA A 121 -20.45 11.13 26.67
C ALA A 121 -20.81 12.50 27.25
N PRO A 122 -21.84 13.19 26.74
CA PRO A 122 -22.30 14.43 27.35
C PRO A 122 -22.76 14.16 28.79
N PRO A 123 -22.51 15.09 29.74
CA PRO A 123 -22.98 14.93 31.11
C PRO A 123 -24.50 14.77 31.09
N ALA A 124 -24.99 13.73 31.78
CA ALA A 124 -26.42 13.54 32.02
C ALA A 124 -26.96 14.78 32.75
N ALA A 125 -28.00 15.38 32.16
CA ALA A 125 -28.77 16.48 32.76
C ALA A 125 -29.70 15.96 33.85
#